data_AF-A0A6N2BYF9-F1
#
_entry.id   AF-A0A6N2BYF9-F1
#
_cell.length_a   1.000
_cell.length_b   1.000
_cell.length_c   1.000
_cell.angle_alpha   90.00
_cell.angle_beta   90.00
_cell.angle_gamma   90.00
#
_symmetry.space_group_name_H-M   'P 1'
#
loop_
_entity.id
_entity.type
_entity.pdbx_description
1 polymer ?
#
loop_
_entity_poly.entity_id
_entity_poly.type
_entity_poly.pdbx_seq_one_letter_code
_entity_poly.pdbx_strand_id
1 'polypeptide(L)'
;MASTSLNLFDSLPTELVILIVERVASYSLEDLVSVKLCSRFLNEVGNERYVYQKVTLASFPTEPTWTTNQHVVSLMNICIESENLEAL
;
A
#
# COMPACT_ATOMS: atom_id res chain seq x y z
N MET A 1 -21.24 -6.13 24.29
CA MET A 1 -21.37 -7.28 23.38
C MET A 1 -20.17 -7.22 22.46
N ALA A 2 -19.21 -8.13 22.61
CA ALA A 2 -18.07 -8.19 21.71
C ALA A 2 -18.57 -8.71 20.37
N SER A 3 -18.68 -7.84 19.38
CA SER A 3 -18.85 -8.24 18.00
C SER A 3 -17.62 -9.05 17.63
N THR A 4 -17.78 -10.37 17.51
CA THR A 4 -16.79 -11.28 16.99
C THR A 4 -16.56 -10.90 15.53
N SER A 5 -15.73 -9.91 15.27
CA SER A 5 -15.22 -9.66 13.93
C SER A 5 -14.41 -10.89 13.57
N LEU A 6 -14.97 -11.77 12.73
CA LEU A 6 -14.14 -12.69 11.98
C LEU A 6 -13.09 -11.84 11.29
N ASN A 7 -11.84 -11.89 11.76
CA ASN A 7 -10.72 -11.33 11.01
C ASN A 7 -10.56 -12.23 9.79
N LEU A 8 -11.34 -11.94 8.74
CA LEU A 8 -11.33 -12.65 7.47
C LEU A 8 -9.89 -12.85 6.98
N PHE A 9 -9.06 -11.83 7.14
CA PHE A 9 -7.65 -11.85 6.77
C PHE A 9 -6.80 -12.83 7.57
N ASP A 10 -7.15 -13.14 8.83
CA ASP A 10 -6.43 -14.14 9.63
C ASP A 10 -6.76 -15.57 9.20
N SER A 11 -7.86 -15.76 8.46
CA SER A 11 -8.31 -17.07 7.95
C SER A 11 -7.87 -17.35 6.51
N LEU A 12 -7.36 -16.35 5.80
CA LEU A 12 -6.91 -16.48 4.42
C LEU A 12 -5.42 -16.87 4.37
N PRO A 13 -5.00 -17.66 3.36
CA PRO A 13 -3.58 -17.80 3.03
C PRO A 13 -2.95 -16.42 2.79
N THR A 14 -1.74 -16.21 3.31
CA THR A 14 -1.02 -14.95 3.23
C THR A 14 -0.92 -14.45 1.78
N GLU A 15 -0.70 -15.35 0.83
CA GLU A 15 -0.61 -15.05 -0.61
C GLU A 15 -1.90 -14.43 -1.16
N LEU A 16 -3.07 -14.85 -0.67
CA LEU A 16 -4.34 -14.25 -1.08
C LEU A 16 -4.53 -12.87 -0.45
N VAL A 17 -4.10 -12.69 0.79
CA VAL A 17 -4.13 -11.38 1.45
C VAL A 17 -3.24 -10.40 0.71
N ILE A 18 -2.04 -10.82 0.34
CA ILE A 18 -1.10 -10.07 -0.49
C ILE A 18 -1.76 -9.60 -1.78
N LEU A 19 -2.37 -10.51 -2.56
CA LEU A 19 -3.03 -10.15 -3.82
C LEU A 19 -4.16 -9.14 -3.63
N ILE A 20 -4.92 -9.25 -2.54
CA ILE A 20 -5.97 -8.28 -2.20
C ILE A 20 -5.36 -6.91 -1.91
N VAL A 21 -4.31 -6.85 -1.07
CA VAL A 21 -3.66 -5.60 -0.68
C VAL A 21 -2.96 -4.94 -1.88
N GLU A 22 -2.26 -5.70 -2.72
CA GLU A 22 -1.72 -5.23 -4.00
C GLU A 22 -2.82 -4.64 -4.88
N ARG A 23 -3.98 -5.30 -4.95
CA ARG A 23 -5.08 -4.83 -5.77
C ARG A 23 -5.64 -3.51 -5.24
N VAL A 24 -5.83 -3.39 -3.93
CA VAL A 24 -6.22 -2.13 -3.28
C VAL A 24 -5.20 -1.03 -3.59
N ALA A 25 -3.91 -1.31 -3.43
CA ALA A 25 -2.83 -0.37 -3.74
C ALA A 25 -2.86 0.12 -5.19
N SER A 26 -3.22 -0.74 -6.14
CA SER A 26 -3.34 -0.39 -7.56
C SER A 26 -4.51 0.53 -7.91
N TYR A 27 -5.45 0.72 -6.97
CA TYR A 27 -6.60 1.61 -7.15
C TYR A 27 -6.52 2.86 -6.29
N SER A 28 -5.98 2.78 -5.08
CA SER A 28 -5.98 3.88 -4.13
C SER A 28 -4.89 3.72 -3.06
N LEU A 29 -3.96 4.68 -3.04
CA LEU A 29 -2.98 4.76 -1.95
C LEU A 29 -3.66 5.03 -0.60
N GLU A 30 -4.71 5.84 -0.56
CA GLU A 30 -5.44 6.17 0.67
C GLU A 30 -6.10 4.92 1.27
N ASP A 31 -6.67 4.06 0.41
CA ASP A 31 -7.24 2.79 0.85
C ASP A 31 -6.14 1.83 1.32
N LEU A 32 -4.97 1.80 0.67
CA LEU A 32 -3.82 1.04 1.16
C LEU A 32 -3.40 1.51 2.57
N VAL A 33 -3.33 2.82 2.80
CA VAL A 33 -3.03 3.37 4.13
C VAL A 33 -4.09 2.93 5.14
N SER A 34 -5.36 3.00 4.77
CA SER A 34 -6.47 2.54 5.62
C SER A 34 -6.34 1.05 5.98
N VAL A 35 -6.03 0.20 5.00
CA VAL A 35 -5.78 -1.24 5.21
C VAL A 35 -4.62 -1.48 6.19
N LYS A 36 -3.52 -0.74 6.05
CA LYS A 36 -2.35 -0.86 6.95
C LYS A 36 -2.68 -0.47 8.39
N LEU A 37 -3.66 0.41 8.61
CA LEU A 37 -4.08 0.81 9.95
C LEU A 37 -5.01 -0.20 10.63
N CYS A 38 -5.58 -1.16 9.90
CA CYS A 38 -6.53 -2.12 10.46
C CYS A 38 -5.89 -3.16 11.39
N SER A 39 -4.68 -3.62 11.12
CA SER A 39 -4.01 -4.64 11.94
C SER A 39 -2.50 -4.67 11.73
N ARG A 40 -1.77 -5.28 12.68
CA ARG A 40 -0.32 -5.51 12.53
C ARG A 40 0.00 -6.34 11.29
N PHE A 41 -0.76 -7.42 11.06
CA PHE A 41 -0.57 -8.30 9.92
C PHE A 41 -0.77 -7.56 8.59
N LEU A 42 -1.84 -6.78 8.46
CA LEU A 42 -2.09 -5.98 7.26
C LEU A 42 -1.08 -4.86 7.07
N ASN A 43 -0.56 -4.29 8.17
CA ASN A 43 0.56 -3.36 8.10
C ASN A 43 1.82 -4.02 7.55
N GLU A 44 2.15 -5.24 7.99
CA GLU A 44 3.30 -6.00 7.48
C GLU A 44 3.14 -6.31 6.00
N VAL A 45 2.00 -6.88 5.59
CA VAL A 45 1.67 -7.17 4.19
C VAL A 45 1.72 -5.91 3.32
N GLY A 46 1.09 -4.81 3.78
CA GLY A 46 1.05 -3.54 3.04
C GLY A 46 2.40 -2.80 2.98
N ASN A 47 3.46 -3.31 3.62
CA ASN A 47 4.82 -2.79 3.50
C ASN A 47 5.74 -3.68 2.64
N GLU A 48 5.22 -4.77 2.06
CA GLU A 48 6.03 -5.61 1.19
C GLU A 48 6.29 -4.99 -0.19
N ARG A 49 7.44 -5.34 -0.76
CA ARG A 49 7.96 -4.73 -2.00
C ARG A 49 6.99 -4.83 -3.18
N TYR A 50 6.33 -5.98 -3.34
CA TYR A 50 5.38 -6.21 -4.44
C TYR A 50 4.10 -5.36 -4.31
N VAL A 51 3.73 -4.91 -3.10
CA VAL A 51 2.64 -3.95 -2.92
C VAL A 51 3.06 -2.60 -3.49
N TYR A 52 4.25 -2.12 -3.13
CA TYR A 52 4.78 -0.86 -3.64
C TYR A 52 5.07 -0.88 -5.15
N GLN A 53 5.34 -2.05 -5.74
CA GLN A 53 5.37 -2.22 -7.21
C GLN A 53 4.04 -1.92 -7.89
N LYS A 54 2.92 -2.07 -7.18
CA LYS A 54 1.56 -1.93 -7.70
C LYS A 54 0.84 -0.68 -7.22
N VAL A 55 1.40 0.08 -6.28
CA VAL A 55 0.81 1.34 -5.80
C VAL A 55 0.54 2.27 -6.98
N THR A 56 -0.69 2.77 -7.10
CA THR A 56 -0.98 3.84 -8.04
C THR A 56 -0.50 5.18 -7.50
N LEU A 57 0.13 5.95 -8.37
CA LEU A 57 0.56 7.33 -8.15
C LEU A 57 -0.35 8.32 -8.88
N ALA A 58 -1.50 7.88 -9.38
CA ALA A 58 -2.46 8.74 -10.09
C ALA A 58 -2.95 9.95 -9.26
N SER A 59 -2.91 9.86 -7.93
CA SER A 59 -3.25 10.96 -7.02
C SER A 59 -2.07 11.88 -6.68
N PHE A 60 -0.85 11.56 -7.13
CA PHE A 60 0.34 12.37 -6.87
C PHE A 60 0.46 13.52 -7.88
N PRO A 61 0.98 14.67 -7.44
CA PRO A 61 1.22 15.77 -8.35
C PRO A 61 2.28 15.37 -9.39
N THR A 62 1.97 15.60 -10.66
CA THR A 62 2.88 15.38 -11.79
C THR A 62 3.96 16.47 -11.80
N GLU A 63 5.22 16.12 -12.11
CA GLU A 63 6.39 17.03 -12.19
C GLU A 63 6.76 17.70 -10.82
N PRO A 64 7.99 18.24 -10.59
CA PRO A 64 8.80 18.06 -9.37
C PRO A 64 8.36 18.88 -8.13
N THR A 65 7.09 19.21 -8.01
CA THR A 65 6.47 19.78 -6.81
C THR A 65 6.56 18.87 -5.60
N TRP A 66 6.65 17.55 -5.80
CA TRP A 66 6.76 16.56 -4.73
C TRP A 66 8.08 16.64 -3.93
N THR A 67 9.12 17.24 -4.51
CA THR A 67 10.44 17.40 -3.87
C THR A 67 10.41 18.27 -2.60
N THR A 68 9.32 19.02 -2.39
CA THR A 68 9.14 19.90 -1.24
C THR A 68 8.59 19.17 -0.01
N ASN A 69 7.94 18.02 -0.19
CA ASN A 69 7.35 17.25 0.90
C ASN A 69 8.18 15.99 1.16
N GLN A 70 8.90 15.96 2.29
CA GLN A 70 9.77 14.84 2.67
C GLN A 70 9.04 13.50 2.76
N HIS A 71 7.76 13.48 3.15
CA HIS A 71 6.98 12.23 3.19
C HIS A 71 6.68 11.71 1.78
N VAL A 72 6.37 12.61 0.85
CA VAL A 72 6.17 12.26 -0.55
C VAL A 72 7.48 11.78 -1.17
N VAL A 73 8.60 12.47 -0.91
CA VAL A 73 9.93 12.03 -1.37
C VAL A 73 10.26 10.63 -0.87
N SER A 74 10.02 10.36 0.41
CA SER A 74 10.27 9.02 0.98
C SER A 74 9.42 7.96 0.30
N LEU A 75 8.14 8.23 0.04
CA LEU A 75 7.26 7.29 -0.64
C LEU A 75 7.70 7.04 -2.10
N MET A 76 8.07 8.11 -2.83
CA MET A 76 8.55 8.00 -4.20
C MET A 76 9.83 7.16 -4.27
N ASN A 77 10.77 7.37 -3.34
CA ASN A 77 11.99 6.55 -3.26
C ASN A 77 11.66 5.06 -3.04
N ILE A 78 10.72 4.75 -2.14
CA ILE A 78 10.27 3.37 -1.92
C ILE A 78 9.67 2.77 -3.19
N CYS A 79 8.86 3.55 -3.93
CA CYS A 79 8.25 3.11 -5.19
C CYS A 79 9.31 2.85 -6.28
N ILE A 80 10.30 3.74 -6.41
CA ILE A 80 11.44 3.60 -7.33
C ILE A 80 12.27 2.35 -6.99
N GLU A 81 12.67 2.21 -5.72
CA GLU A 81 13.44 1.04 -5.24
C GLU A 81 12.66 -0.27 -5.41
N SER A 82 11.32 -0.20 -5.37
CA SER A 82 10.46 -1.34 -5.60
C SER A 82 10.30 -1.70 -7.08
N GLU A 83 10.66 -0.82 -8.01
CA GLU A 83 10.42 -0.93 -9.47
C GLU A 83 8.95 -0.68 -9.88
N ASN A 84 8.30 0.29 -9.24
CA ASN A 84 6.97 0.75 -9.63
C ASN A 84 7.00 1.46 -11.00
N LEU A 85 6.16 1.02 -11.94
CA LEU A 85 6.13 1.56 -13.31
C LEU A 85 5.62 3.01 -13.42
N GLU A 86 4.79 3.48 -12.48
CA GLU A 86 4.32 4.87 -12.46
C GLU A 86 5.38 5.82 -11.87
N ALA A 87 6.41 5.27 -11.20
CA ALA A 87 7.48 6.06 -10.55
C ALA A 87 8.77 6.17 -11.40
N LEU A 88 8.87 5.41 -12.49
CA LEU A 88 10.01 5.37 -13.43
C LEU A 88 9.73 6.22 -14.68
#